data_AF-A0A1W9QSA7-F1
#
_entry.id   AF-A0A1W9QSA7-F1
#
_cell.length_a   1.000
_cell.length_b   1.000
_cell.length_c   1.000
_cell.angle_alpha   90.00
_cell.angle_beta   90.00
_cell.angle_gamma   90.00
#
_symmetry.space_group_name_H-M   'P 1'
#
loop_
_entity.id
_entity.type
_entity.pdbx_description
1 polymer ?
#
loop_
_entity_poly.entity_id
_entity_poly.type
_entity_poly.pdbx_seq_one_letter_code
_entity_poly.pdbx_strand_id
1 'polypeptide(L)' 'MKEADLIIINAKIYTVDDDFSMAGAMAIKDGKILAIGTDKQILKNYDSPFISDLSGLPVYPGFIDA' A
#
# COMPACT_ATOMS: atom_id res chain seq x y z
N MET A 1 5.98 9.27 13.43
CA MET A 1 5.82 8.48 12.21
C MET A 1 6.86 7.37 12.17
N LYS A 2 6.53 6.23 11.57
CA LYS A 2 7.49 5.18 11.22
C LYS A 2 8.00 5.44 9.80
N GLU A 3 9.25 5.11 9.55
CA GLU A 3 9.87 5.30 8.24
C GLU A 3 9.50 4.15 7.28
N ALA A 4 9.20 4.49 6.04
CA ALA A 4 9.00 3.60 4.90
C ALA A 4 9.87 4.09 3.73
N ASP A 5 10.22 3.17 2.81
CA ASP A 5 10.97 3.52 1.61
C ASP A 5 10.03 4.02 0.50
N LEU A 6 8.80 3.51 0.48
CA LEU A 6 7.75 3.89 -0.46
C LEU A 6 6.40 3.88 0.24
N ILE A 7 5.60 4.91 -0.02
CA ILE A 7 4.17 4.93 0.29
C ILE A 7 3.39 5.04 -1.03
N ILE A 8 2.44 4.15 -1.24
CA ILE A 8 1.43 4.24 -2.30
C ILE A 8 0.16 4.83 -1.69
N ILE A 9 -0.47 5.80 -2.35
CA ILE A 9 -1.75 6.40 -1.94
C ILE A 9 -2.72 6.48 -3.11
N ASN A 10 -3.99 6.75 -2.78
CA ASN A 10 -5.06 6.98 -3.74
C ASN A 10 -5.14 5.84 -4.76
N ALA A 11 -5.11 4.61 -4.29
CA ALA A 11 -5.11 3.41 -5.11
C ALA A 11 -6.33 2.53 -4.82
N LYS A 12 -6.59 1.57 -5.70
CA LYS A 12 -7.50 0.44 -5.43
C LYS A 12 -6.65 -0.81 -5.22
N ILE A 13 -6.20 -1.04 -4.00
CA ILE A 13 -5.30 -2.14 -3.65
C ILE A 13 -6.12 -3.38 -3.32
N TYR A 14 -5.95 -4.44 -4.10
CA TYR A 14 -6.56 -5.74 -3.86
C TYR A 14 -5.60 -6.61 -3.04
N THR A 15 -5.97 -6.98 -1.81
CA THR A 15 -5.08 -7.73 -0.90
C THR A 15 -5.15 -9.24 -1.11
N VAL A 16 -6.25 -9.74 -1.67
CA VAL A 16 -6.53 -11.18 -1.84
C VAL A 16 -6.35 -11.95 -0.53
N ASP A 17 -6.75 -11.32 0.58
CA ASP A 17 -6.96 -12.00 1.86
C ASP A 17 -8.29 -12.77 1.86
N ASP A 18 -8.59 -13.49 2.95
CA ASP A 18 -9.79 -14.32 3.07
C ASP A 18 -11.10 -13.52 2.88
N ASP A 19 -11.06 -12.21 3.16
CA ASP A 19 -12.20 -11.30 3.04
C ASP A 19 -12.24 -10.57 1.68
N PHE A 20 -11.27 -10.84 0.79
CA PHE A 20 -11.05 -10.11 -0.46
C PHE A 20 -11.05 -8.59 -0.27
N SER A 21 -10.40 -8.13 0.79
CA SER A 21 -10.44 -6.74 1.20
C SER A 21 -9.76 -5.81 0.18
N MET A 22 -10.20 -4.54 0.20
CA MET A 22 -9.63 -3.48 -0.60
C MET A 22 -9.12 -2.35 0.28
N ALA A 23 -8.03 -1.72 -0.14
CA ALA A 23 -7.41 -0.60 0.57
C ALA A 23 -7.02 0.54 -0.38
N GLY A 24 -6.79 1.72 0.21
CA GLY A 24 -6.43 2.94 -0.50
C GLY A 24 -4.92 3.17 -0.60
N ALA A 25 -4.18 2.71 0.40
CA ALA A 25 -2.77 3.02 0.57
C ALA A 25 -1.99 1.86 1.20
N MET A 26 -0.68 1.86 0.96
CA MET A 26 0.25 0.86 1.45
C MET A 26 1.63 1.49 1.73
N ALA A 27 2.24 1.13 2.86
CA ALA A 27 3.59 1.51 3.22
C ALA A 27 4.53 0.30 3.07
N ILE A 28 5.70 0.50 2.46
CA ILE A 28 6.65 -0.55 2.10
C ILE A 28 8.04 -0.18 2.62
N LYS A 29 8.76 -1.15 3.19
CA LYS A 29 10.17 -1.02 3.55
C LYS A 29 10.92 -2.32 3.29
N ASP A 30 12.12 -2.23 2.71
CA ASP A 30 12.96 -3.37 2.34
C ASP A 30 12.22 -4.45 1.53
N GLY A 31 11.38 -3.99 0.58
CA GLY A 31 10.54 -4.85 -0.25
C GLY A 31 9.40 -5.57 0.48
N LYS A 32 9.15 -5.25 1.76
CA LYS A 32 8.09 -5.83 2.58
C LYS A 32 7.00 -4.81 2.87
N ILE A 33 5.77 -5.28 2.93
CA ILE A 33 4.62 -4.48 3.31
C ILE A 33 4.65 -4.25 4.83
N LEU A 34 4.72 -2.99 5.26
CA LEU A 34 4.64 -2.60 6.68
C LEU A 34 3.19 -2.46 7.14
N ALA A 35 2.34 -1.90 6.29
CA ALA A 35 0.92 -1.72 6.55
C ALA A 35 0.14 -1.46 5.26
N ILE A 36 -1.15 -1.82 5.29
CA ILE A 36 -2.16 -1.55 4.27
C ILE A 36 -3.36 -0.91 4.97
N GLY A 37 -4.01 0.07 4.33
CA GLY A 37 -5.21 0.70 4.88
C GLY A 37 -5.72 1.87 4.04
N THR A 38 -6.47 2.78 4.67
CA THR A 38 -6.86 4.04 4.04
C THR A 38 -5.68 5.00 3.94
N ASP A 39 -5.69 5.90 2.96
CA ASP A 39 -4.67 6.96 2.78
C ASP A 39 -4.43 7.73 4.08
N LYS A 40 -5.52 8.09 4.77
CA LYS A 40 -5.45 8.80 6.05
C LYS A 40 -4.73 7.98 7.14
N GLN A 41 -4.98 6.67 7.21
CA GLN A 41 -4.32 5.80 8.19
C GLN A 41 -2.83 5.65 7.88
N ILE A 42 -2.47 5.47 6.62
CA ILE A 42 -1.07 5.28 6.22
C ILE A 42 -0.30 6.59 6.41
N LEU A 43 -0.77 7.72 5.88
CA LEU A 43 -0.11 9.02 5.99
C LEU A 43 -0.04 9.57 7.43
N LYS A 44 -0.92 9.10 8.33
CA LYS A 44 -0.85 9.46 9.77
C LYS A 44 0.29 8.73 10.49
N ASN A 45 0.57 7.49 10.09
CA ASN A 45 1.45 6.59 10.84
C ASN A 45 2.84 6.45 10.23
N TYR A 46 2.96 6.65 8.91
CA TYR A 46 4.18 6.42 8.14
C TYR A 46 4.62 7.69 7.41
N ASP A 47 5.92 7.79 7.17
CA ASP A 47 6.54 8.82 6.34
C ASP A 47 7.52 8.16 5.37
N SER A 48 7.74 8.78 4.21
CA SER A 48 8.61 8.26 3.17
C SER A 48 9.14 9.39 2.29
N PRO A 49 10.42 9.33 1.86
CA PRO A 49 10.95 10.25 0.85
C PRO A 49 10.26 10.07 -0.52
N PHE A 50 9.59 8.94 -0.75
CA PHE A 50 8.86 8.64 -1.98
C PHE A 50 7.39 8.31 -1.68
N ILE A 51 6.50 9.16 -2.17
CA ILE A 51 5.05 8.95 -2.15
C ILE A 51 4.55 8.88 -3.60
N SER A 52 3.93 7.76 -3.95
CA SER A 52 3.34 7.53 -5.27
C SER A 52 1.82 7.62 -5.18
N ASP A 53 1.25 8.67 -5.77
CA ASP A 53 -0.20 8.81 -5.97
C ASP A 53 -0.59 8.09 -7.26
N LEU A 54 -1.44 7.07 -7.12
CA LEU A 54 -1.88 6.26 -8.26
C LEU A 54 -3.22 6.69 -8.85
N SER A 55 -3.81 7.80 -8.38
CA SER A 55 -4.99 8.43 -9.00
C SER A 55 -6.18 7.47 -9.23
N GLY A 56 -6.40 6.56 -8.30
CA GLY A 56 -7.45 5.54 -8.29
C GLY A 56 -7.13 4.29 -9.12
N LEU A 57 -5.91 4.16 -9.66
CA LEU A 57 -5.49 2.98 -10.42
C LEU A 57 -5.41 1.72 -9.53
N PRO A 58 -5.68 0.54 -10.10
CA PRO A 58 -5.67 -0.71 -9.35
C PRO A 58 -4.24 -1.19 -9.08
N VAL A 59 -4.05 -1.82 -7.92
CA VAL A 59 -2.82 -2.52 -7.54
C VAL A 59 -3.19 -3.96 -7.19
N TYR A 60 -2.52 -4.91 -7.81
CA TYR A 60 -2.74 -6.34 -7.61
C TYR A 60 -1.50 -6.99 -7.00
N PRO A 61 -1.64 -8.12 -6.27
CA PRO A 61 -0.51 -8.98 -5.96
C PRO A 61 0.14 -9.46 -7.27
N GLY A 62 1.46 -9.65 -7.24
CA GLY A 62 2.17 -10.25 -8.36
C GLY A 62 1.67 -11.67 -8.61
N PHE A 63 1.66 -12.09 -9.88
CA PHE A 63 1.34 -13.47 -10.23
C PHE A 63 2.43 -14.42 -9.73
N ILE A 64 2.00 -15.59 -9.24
CA ILE A 64 2.88 -16.71 -8.89
C ILE A 64 2.56 -17.82 -9.90
N ASP A 65 3.54 -18.14 -10.74
CA ASP A 65 3.49 -19.26 -11.68
C ASP A 65 4.32 -20.40 -11.08
N ALA A 66 3.71 -21.57 -10.91
CA ALA A 66 4.19 -22.66 -10.03
C ALA A 66 4.45 -23.96 -10.79
#